data_AF-A0A2P2IDE2-F1
#
_entry.id   AF-A0A2P2IDE2-F1
#
_cell.length_a   1.000
_cell.length_b   1.000
_cell.length_c   1.000
_cell.angle_alpha   90.00
_cell.angle_beta   90.00
_cell.angle_gamma   90.00
#
_symmetry.space_group_name_H-M   'P 1'
#
loop_
_entity.id
_entity.type
_entity.pdbx_description
1 polymer ?
#
loop_
_entity_poly.entity_id
_entity_poly.type
_entity_poly.pdbx_seq_one_letter_code
_entity_poly.pdbx_strand_id
1 'polypeptide(L)'
;LEFICAIMDFTLGERLSAMFWRDEYWLPVGVKWADIHPDDGLMYPNETDIWTYPIIFAFFMIMFRSWILNPFVLEPFAMAMGLEVKKVKPPKPNPILEKVFLANKGCVPSKAIEETSASLQLTRRQVECWLRSRAAMTKLTKLDKFQDSAYICIYHSLITAYGFTIMYSKPWLWDISLIYRNFPYHDIDTGIWWYYMIGSAFYWSQSIWQFKFSHGKDAKILYL
;
A
#
# COMPACT_ATOMS: atom_id res chain seq x y z
N LEU A 1 -6.85 27.30 -12.53
CA LEU A 1 -5.63 26.48 -12.71
C LEU A 1 -5.84 25.05 -12.25
N GLU A 2 -6.36 24.79 -11.05
CA GLU A 2 -6.58 23.42 -10.54
C GLU A 2 -7.50 22.56 -11.42
N PHE A 3 -8.54 23.16 -12.01
CA PHE A 3 -9.44 22.47 -12.94
C PHE A 3 -8.78 22.08 -14.27
N ILE A 4 -7.83 22.90 -14.75
CA ILE A 4 -7.09 22.63 -16.00
C ILE A 4 -5.99 21.58 -15.74
N CYS A 5 -5.33 21.63 -14.58
CA CYS A 5 -4.42 20.56 -14.13
C CYS A 5 -5.17 19.22 -13.97
N ALA A 6 -6.34 19.21 -13.33
CA ALA A 6 -7.13 17.99 -13.17
C ALA A 6 -7.59 17.40 -14.52
N ILE A 7 -7.97 18.24 -15.49
CA ILE A 7 -8.32 17.81 -16.86
C ILE A 7 -7.08 17.33 -17.61
N MET A 8 -5.92 17.99 -17.46
CA MET A 8 -4.66 17.53 -18.05
C MET A 8 -4.17 16.19 -17.45
N ASP A 9 -4.31 16.01 -16.13
CA ASP A 9 -3.93 14.77 -15.44
C ASP A 9 -4.89 13.63 -15.80
N PHE A 10 -6.19 13.92 -15.92
CA PHE A 10 -7.20 12.97 -16.39
C PHE A 10 -6.93 12.54 -17.84
N THR A 11 -6.67 13.48 -18.75
CA THR A 11 -6.36 13.17 -20.16
C THR A 11 -5.00 12.53 -20.35
N LEU A 12 -4.01 12.81 -19.50
CA LEU A 12 -2.73 12.10 -19.47
C LEU A 12 -2.91 10.67 -18.97
N GLY A 13 -3.71 10.47 -17.92
CA GLY A 13 -4.06 9.16 -17.38
C GLY A 13 -4.75 8.27 -18.42
N GLU A 14 -5.73 8.82 -19.16
CA GLU A 14 -6.39 8.12 -20.26
C GLU A 14 -5.41 7.76 -21.39
N ARG A 15 -4.51 8.67 -21.76
CA ARG A 15 -3.49 8.41 -22.78
C ARG A 15 -2.48 7.36 -22.36
N LEU A 16 -2.05 7.37 -21.10
CA LEU A 16 -1.16 6.36 -20.54
C LEU A 16 -1.86 5.00 -20.45
N SER A 17 -3.13 4.98 -20.03
CA SER A 17 -3.96 3.78 -20.01
C SER A 17 -4.12 3.20 -21.41
N ALA A 18 -4.51 4.01 -22.40
CA ALA A 18 -4.65 3.59 -23.79
C ALA A 18 -3.33 3.14 -24.43
N MET A 19 -2.19 3.68 -23.98
CA MET A 19 -0.87 3.23 -24.41
C MET A 19 -0.50 1.88 -23.78
N PHE A 20 -0.79 1.69 -22.50
CA PHE A 20 -0.49 0.47 -21.75
C PHE A 20 -1.35 -0.70 -22.23
N TRP A 21 -2.64 -0.46 -22.48
CA TRP A 21 -3.62 -1.47 -22.91
C TRP A 21 -3.69 -1.68 -24.43
N ARG A 22 -2.63 -1.35 -25.19
CA ARG A 22 -2.59 -1.67 -26.62
C ARG A 22 -2.69 -3.17 -26.84
N ASP A 23 -3.56 -3.59 -27.76
CA ASP A 23 -3.81 -4.99 -28.13
C ASP A 23 -2.50 -5.77 -28.38
N GLU A 24 -1.56 -5.14 -29.09
CA GLU A 24 -0.28 -5.73 -29.53
C GLU A 24 0.62 -6.24 -28.40
N TYR A 25 0.49 -5.69 -27.18
CA TYR A 25 1.34 -6.09 -26.04
C TYR A 25 0.77 -7.26 -25.24
N TRP A 26 -0.55 -7.40 -25.22
CA TRP A 26 -1.24 -8.32 -24.31
C TRP A 26 -1.93 -9.48 -25.04
N LEU A 27 -2.28 -9.29 -26.31
CA LEU A 27 -3.06 -10.24 -27.10
C LEU A 27 -2.25 -10.85 -28.25
N PRO A 28 -2.59 -12.08 -28.68
CA PRO A 28 -1.99 -12.68 -29.86
C PRO A 28 -2.33 -11.91 -31.14
N VAL A 29 -1.46 -12.04 -32.15
CA VAL A 29 -1.58 -11.33 -33.43
C VAL A 29 -2.95 -11.55 -34.07
N GLY A 30 -3.68 -10.47 -34.32
CA GLY A 30 -4.98 -10.50 -35.00
C GLY A 30 -6.21 -10.53 -34.08
N VAL A 31 -6.03 -10.46 -32.75
CA VAL A 31 -7.13 -10.34 -31.78
C VAL A 31 -7.08 -8.97 -31.10
N LYS A 32 -8.24 -8.31 -30.97
CA LYS A 32 -8.38 -7.04 -30.23
C LYS A 32 -9.17 -7.25 -28.95
N TRP A 33 -9.03 -6.34 -27.97
CA TRP A 33 -9.85 -6.38 -26.75
C TRP A 33 -11.36 -6.36 -27.03
N ALA A 34 -11.80 -5.67 -28.09
CA ALA A 34 -13.20 -5.64 -28.52
C ALA A 34 -13.74 -7.01 -28.97
N ASP A 35 -12.88 -7.91 -29.44
CA ASP A 35 -13.28 -9.25 -29.91
C ASP A 35 -13.48 -10.23 -28.75
N ILE A 36 -12.93 -9.91 -27.56
CA ILE A 36 -12.95 -10.75 -26.35
C ILE A 36 -14.26 -10.59 -25.55
N HIS A 37 -15.04 -9.56 -25.84
CA HIS A 37 -16.34 -9.31 -25.21
C HIS A 37 -17.50 -9.60 -26.16
N PRO A 38 -17.76 -10.87 -26.56
CA PRO A 38 -19.01 -11.20 -27.21
C PRO A 38 -20.18 -10.91 -26.24
N ASP A 39 -21.31 -10.40 -26.76
CA ASP A 39 -22.55 -10.15 -26.02
C ASP A 39 -23.25 -11.46 -25.63
N ASP A 40 -22.56 -12.36 -24.91
CA ASP A 40 -23.04 -13.70 -24.56
C ASP A 40 -23.42 -13.83 -23.06
N GLY A 41 -23.27 -12.76 -22.29
CA GLY A 41 -23.59 -12.71 -20.86
C GLY A 41 -22.55 -13.35 -19.95
N LEU A 42 -21.38 -13.73 -20.46
CA LEU A 42 -20.26 -14.23 -19.68
C LEU A 42 -19.39 -13.10 -19.12
N MET A 43 -18.72 -13.35 -18.00
CA MET A 43 -17.83 -12.36 -17.36
C MET A 43 -16.42 -12.49 -17.93
N TYR A 44 -16.02 -11.51 -18.72
CA TYR A 44 -14.69 -11.40 -19.30
C TYR A 44 -13.81 -10.41 -18.50
N PRO A 45 -12.48 -10.59 -18.51
CA PRO A 45 -11.57 -9.64 -17.88
C PRO A 45 -11.71 -8.26 -18.53
N ASN A 46 -12.11 -7.27 -17.74
CA ASN A 46 -12.11 -5.87 -18.15
C ASN A 46 -10.85 -5.18 -17.61
N GLU A 47 -10.13 -4.50 -18.49
CA GLU A 47 -8.96 -3.67 -18.18
C GLU A 47 -9.23 -2.58 -17.13
N THR A 48 -10.45 -2.05 -17.08
CA THR A 48 -10.85 -0.99 -16.16
C THR A 48 -11.10 -1.48 -14.73
N ASP A 49 -11.43 -2.77 -14.56
CA ASP A 49 -11.69 -3.37 -13.27
C ASP A 49 -10.43 -3.37 -12.38
N ILE A 50 -9.27 -3.62 -13.00
CA ILE A 50 -7.97 -3.73 -12.33
C ILE A 50 -7.53 -2.41 -11.69
N TRP A 51 -7.94 -1.27 -12.26
CA TRP A 51 -7.60 0.04 -11.72
C TRP A 51 -8.63 0.53 -10.71
N THR A 52 -9.92 0.21 -10.90
CA THR A 52 -10.99 0.81 -10.08
C THR A 52 -11.23 0.05 -8.78
N TYR A 53 -11.50 -1.26 -8.86
CA TYR A 53 -11.90 -2.04 -7.68
C TYR A 53 -10.76 -2.24 -6.68
N PRO A 54 -9.53 -2.59 -7.09
CA PRO A 54 -8.43 -2.79 -6.17
C PRO A 54 -8.10 -1.56 -5.32
N ILE A 55 -8.22 -0.35 -5.87
CA ILE A 55 -7.94 0.89 -5.12
C ILE A 55 -9.02 1.12 -4.05
N ILE A 56 -10.29 0.94 -4.40
CA ILE A 56 -11.41 1.06 -3.47
C ILE A 56 -11.26 0.03 -2.34
N PHE A 57 -11.00 -1.23 -2.68
CA PHE A 57 -10.77 -2.29 -1.70
C PHE A 57 -9.51 -2.06 -0.87
N ALA A 58 -8.44 -1.52 -1.45
CA ALA A 58 -7.23 -1.15 -0.71
C ALA A 58 -7.53 -0.13 0.38
N PHE A 59 -8.36 0.88 0.09
CA PHE A 59 -8.79 1.86 1.07
C PHE A 59 -9.58 1.19 2.22
N PHE A 60 -10.54 0.33 1.89
CA PHE A 60 -11.28 -0.44 2.91
C PHE A 60 -10.37 -1.35 3.75
N MET A 61 -9.38 -2.01 3.14
CA MET A 61 -8.40 -2.83 3.86
C MET A 61 -7.56 -1.98 4.83
N ILE A 62 -7.11 -0.79 4.42
CA ILE A 62 -6.37 0.13 5.29
C ILE A 62 -7.24 0.58 6.47
N MET A 63 -8.51 0.92 6.22
CA MET A 63 -9.46 1.31 7.26
C MET A 63 -9.71 0.15 8.23
N PHE A 64 -10.03 -1.04 7.71
CA PHE A 64 -10.25 -2.24 8.51
C PHE A 64 -9.03 -2.57 9.36
N ARG A 65 -7.83 -2.53 8.76
CA ARG A 65 -6.57 -2.73 9.49
C ARG A 65 -6.40 -1.71 10.61
N SER A 66 -6.60 -0.42 10.32
CA SER A 66 -6.31 0.68 11.25
C SER A 66 -7.33 0.80 12.38
N TRP A 67 -8.60 0.57 12.10
CA TRP A 67 -9.70 0.81 13.04
C TRP A 67 -10.19 -0.45 13.74
N ILE A 68 -10.02 -1.63 13.12
CA ILE A 68 -10.52 -2.88 13.67
C ILE A 68 -9.35 -3.78 14.09
N LEU A 69 -8.54 -4.23 13.13
CA LEU A 69 -7.58 -5.29 13.38
C LEU A 69 -6.47 -4.86 14.36
N ASN A 70 -5.86 -3.69 14.14
CA ASN A 70 -4.78 -3.19 15.00
C ASN A 70 -5.24 -2.97 16.45
N PRO A 71 -6.28 -2.16 16.73
CA PRO A 71 -6.65 -1.83 18.11
C PRO A 71 -7.36 -2.98 18.85
N PHE A 72 -8.20 -3.78 18.18
CA PHE A 72 -9.03 -4.78 18.86
C PHE A 72 -8.44 -6.20 18.86
N VAL A 73 -7.55 -6.52 17.92
CA VAL A 73 -7.00 -7.88 17.80
C VAL A 73 -5.50 -7.90 18.06
N LEU A 74 -4.73 -7.13 17.29
CA LEU A 74 -3.27 -7.24 17.30
C LEU A 74 -2.61 -6.55 18.50
N GLU A 75 -3.10 -5.39 18.93
CA GLU A 75 -2.61 -4.71 20.14
C GLU A 75 -2.83 -5.54 21.42
N PRO A 76 -4.04 -6.07 21.73
CA PRO A 76 -4.22 -6.92 22.89
C PRO A 76 -3.47 -8.25 22.79
N PHE A 77 -3.37 -8.83 21.60
CA PHE A 77 -2.56 -10.03 21.38
C PHE A 77 -1.07 -9.77 21.64
N ALA A 78 -0.54 -8.62 21.18
CA ALA A 78 0.83 -8.21 21.46
C ALA A 78 1.07 -7.99 22.97
N MET A 79 0.10 -7.38 23.68
CA MET A 79 0.16 -7.22 25.13
C MET A 79 0.16 -8.56 25.85
N ALA A 80 -0.65 -9.53 25.41
CA ALA A 80 -0.68 -10.88 25.96
C ALA A 80 0.66 -11.62 25.76
N MET A 81 1.37 -11.35 24.67
CA MET A 81 2.73 -11.84 24.42
C MET A 81 3.82 -11.10 25.22
N GLY A 82 3.47 -10.10 26.04
CA GLY A 82 4.41 -9.31 26.83
C GLY A 82 5.12 -8.21 26.04
N LEU A 83 4.62 -7.83 24.86
CA LEU A 83 5.18 -6.73 24.09
C LEU A 83 4.77 -5.39 24.70
N GLU A 84 5.75 -4.55 25.00
CA GLU A 84 5.49 -3.23 25.57
C GLU A 84 4.90 -2.27 24.51
N VAL A 85 3.69 -1.80 24.76
CA VAL A 85 2.99 -0.83 23.91
C VAL A 85 3.54 0.58 24.17
N LYS A 86 4.67 0.90 23.52
CA LYS A 86 5.26 2.24 23.55
C LYS A 86 4.76 3.08 22.37
N LYS A 87 3.74 3.91 22.58
CA LYS A 87 3.27 4.89 21.59
C LYS A 87 4.12 6.18 21.70
N VAL A 88 4.85 6.52 20.63
CA VAL A 88 5.63 7.78 20.57
C VAL A 88 4.66 8.96 20.42
N LYS A 89 4.61 9.83 21.43
CA LYS A 89 3.77 11.03 21.37
C LYS A 89 4.39 12.08 20.43
N PRO A 90 3.59 12.72 19.56
CA PRO A 90 4.10 13.79 18.72
C PRO A 90 4.56 14.97 19.57
N PRO A 91 5.70 15.60 19.25
CA PRO A 91 6.14 16.81 19.94
C PRO A 91 5.20 17.97 19.59
N LYS A 92 5.24 19.05 20.39
CA LYS A 92 4.42 20.25 20.13
C LYS A 92 4.72 20.79 18.73
N PRO A 93 3.71 21.07 17.88
CA PRO A 93 3.94 21.58 16.54
C PRO A 93 4.75 22.89 16.58
N ASN A 94 5.91 22.91 15.94
CA ASN A 94 6.72 24.11 15.79
C ASN A 94 7.34 24.15 14.37
N PRO A 95 6.90 25.05 13.49
CA PRO A 95 7.33 25.08 12.10
C PRO A 95 8.81 25.46 11.93
N ILE A 96 9.39 26.23 12.87
CA ILE A 96 10.80 26.62 12.81
C ILE A 96 11.69 25.41 13.11
N LEU A 97 11.37 24.65 14.16
CA LEU A 97 12.09 23.43 14.52
C LEU A 97 11.97 22.34 13.45
N GLU A 98 10.80 22.23 12.81
CA GLU A 98 10.58 21.29 11.71
C GLU A 98 11.47 21.63 10.50
N LYS A 99 11.55 22.91 10.11
CA LYS A 99 12.46 23.36 9.03
C LYS A 99 13.92 23.02 9.34
N VAL A 100 14.38 23.28 10.57
CA VAL A 100 15.75 22.97 11.00
C VAL A 100 16.00 21.46 10.98
N PHE A 101 15.05 20.65 11.44
CA PHE A 101 15.14 19.19 11.43
C PHE A 101 15.25 18.63 10.00
N LEU A 102 14.41 19.12 9.09
CA LEU A 102 14.39 18.71 7.68
C LEU A 102 15.67 19.15 6.94
N ALA A 103 16.12 20.39 7.15
CA ALA A 103 17.35 20.92 6.55
C ALA A 103 18.59 20.09 6.91
N ASN A 104 18.63 19.57 8.13
CA ASN A 104 19.77 18.82 8.66
C ASN A 104 19.58 17.29 8.60
N LYS A 105 18.53 16.79 7.92
CA LYS A 105 18.22 15.35 7.80
C LYS A 105 18.25 14.59 9.15
N GLY A 106 17.83 15.25 10.23
CA GLY A 106 17.81 14.71 11.60
C GLY A 106 19.13 14.75 12.37
N CYS A 107 20.24 15.18 11.78
CA CYS A 107 21.53 15.38 12.47
C CYS A 107 21.82 16.87 12.65
N VAL A 108 21.20 17.50 13.64
CA VAL A 108 21.33 18.96 13.85
C VAL A 108 22.66 19.29 14.57
N PRO A 109 23.53 20.15 14.00
CA PRO A 109 24.78 20.56 14.65
C PRO A 109 24.53 21.49 15.85
N SER A 110 25.44 21.47 16.85
CA SER A 110 25.30 22.26 18.09
C SER A 110 25.09 23.76 17.85
N LYS A 111 25.74 24.33 16.83
CA LYS A 111 25.58 25.74 16.47
C LYS A 111 24.15 26.08 16.05
N ALA A 112 23.56 25.24 15.19
CA ALA A 112 22.17 25.43 14.75
C ALA A 112 21.17 25.28 15.91
N ILE A 113 21.47 24.44 16.90
CA ILE A 113 20.64 24.31 18.12
C ILE A 113 20.68 25.61 18.93
N GLU A 114 21.84 26.24 19.08
CA GLU A 114 22.02 27.49 19.81
C GLU A 114 21.33 28.67 19.10
N GLU A 115 21.48 28.79 17.78
CA GLU A 115 20.80 29.79 16.97
C GLU A 115 19.27 29.64 17.03
N THR A 116 18.79 28.40 16.99
CA THR A 116 17.35 28.10 17.05
C THR A 116 16.81 28.34 18.47
N SER A 117 17.59 28.02 19.50
CA SER A 117 17.28 28.30 20.91
C SER A 117 17.13 29.80 21.17
N ALA A 118 18.06 30.61 20.64
CA ALA A 118 17.99 32.07 20.74
C ALA A 118 16.77 32.65 20.00
N SER A 119 16.49 32.15 18.79
CA SER A 119 15.39 32.65 17.95
C SER A 119 14.00 32.35 18.53
N LEU A 120 13.83 31.18 19.16
CA LEU A 120 12.55 30.73 19.71
C LEU A 120 12.38 31.06 21.21
N GLN A 121 13.39 31.66 21.86
CA GLN A 121 13.45 31.85 23.32
C GLN A 121 13.23 30.55 24.11
N LEU A 122 13.65 29.41 23.53
CA LEU A 122 13.59 28.11 24.18
C LEU A 122 14.96 27.78 24.75
N THR A 123 14.99 26.99 25.82
CA THR A 123 16.26 26.45 26.32
C THR A 123 16.84 25.45 25.32
N ARG A 124 18.17 25.37 25.24
CA ARG A 124 18.89 24.34 24.46
C ARG A 124 18.32 22.94 24.68
N ARG A 125 18.05 22.58 25.95
CA ARG A 125 17.51 21.27 26.33
C ARG A 125 16.11 21.03 25.79
N GLN A 126 15.25 22.05 25.73
CA GLN A 126 13.91 21.93 25.12
C GLN A 126 14.01 21.69 23.62
N VAL A 127 14.92 22.38 22.92
CA VAL A 127 15.19 22.16 21.49
C VAL A 127 15.71 20.74 21.25
N GLU A 128 16.69 20.28 22.03
CA GLU A 128 17.24 18.92 21.94
C GLU A 128 16.20 17.84 22.24
N CYS A 129 15.34 18.03 23.26
CA CYS A 129 14.25 17.11 23.58
C CYS A 129 13.22 17.05 22.45
N TRP A 130 12.88 18.20 21.86
CA TRP A 130 11.98 18.27 20.71
C TRP A 130 12.56 17.52 19.52
N LEU A 131 13.82 17.76 19.17
CA LEU A 131 14.52 17.09 18.06
C LEU A 131 14.62 15.58 18.27
N ARG A 132 14.94 15.14 19.50
CA ARG A 132 14.96 13.70 19.85
C ARG A 132 13.58 13.06 19.74
N SER A 133 12.53 13.74 20.21
CA SER A 133 11.15 13.25 20.11
C SER A 133 10.69 13.18 18.65
N ARG A 134 11.02 14.20 17.85
CA ARG A 134 10.73 14.23 16.41
C ARG A 134 11.45 13.11 15.65
N ALA A 135 12.72 12.83 16.00
CA ALA A 135 13.47 11.71 15.45
C ALA A 135 12.90 10.36 15.93
N ALA A 136 12.41 10.25 17.16
CA ALA A 136 11.76 9.03 17.63
C ALA A 136 10.48 8.71 16.85
N MET A 137 9.71 9.71 16.41
CA MET A 137 8.53 9.51 15.56
C MET A 137 8.85 8.94 14.17
N THR A 138 10.08 9.16 13.66
CA THR A 138 10.47 8.61 12.35
C THR A 138 10.80 7.13 12.39
N LYS A 139 10.93 6.54 13.59
CA LYS A 139 11.27 5.14 13.77
C LYS A 139 10.00 4.33 14.04
N LEU A 140 9.84 3.24 13.30
CA LEU A 140 8.80 2.25 13.58
C LEU A 140 9.04 1.60 14.95
N THR A 141 8.00 1.51 15.76
CA THR A 141 8.07 0.82 17.05
C THR A 141 8.08 -0.69 16.86
N LYS A 142 8.45 -1.46 17.90
CA LYS A 142 8.36 -2.93 17.85
C LYS A 142 6.92 -3.40 17.63
N LEU A 143 5.94 -2.67 18.20
CA LEU A 143 4.52 -2.94 18.01
C LEU A 143 4.11 -2.73 16.55
N ASP A 144 4.53 -1.63 15.92
CA ASP A 144 4.19 -1.36 14.52
C ASP A 144 4.72 -2.47 13.60
N LYS A 145 5.97 -2.90 13.81
CA LYS A 145 6.60 -4.00 13.05
C LYS A 145 5.87 -5.32 13.27
N PHE A 146 5.47 -5.61 14.50
CA PHE A 146 4.68 -6.79 14.84
C PHE A 146 3.31 -6.76 14.15
N GLN A 147 2.59 -5.65 14.26
CA GLN A 147 1.27 -5.49 13.63
C GLN A 147 1.35 -5.62 12.12
N ASP A 148 2.41 -5.10 11.49
CA ASP A 148 2.64 -5.25 10.05
C ASP A 148 2.90 -6.70 9.65
N SER A 149 3.81 -7.37 10.36
CA SER A 149 4.13 -8.78 10.12
C SER A 149 2.92 -9.68 10.35
N ALA A 150 2.14 -9.43 11.40
CA ALA A 150 0.94 -10.18 11.72
C ALA A 150 -0.17 -9.96 10.67
N TYR A 151 -0.37 -8.72 10.20
CA TYR A 151 -1.32 -8.43 9.13
C TYR A 151 -0.95 -9.17 7.84
N ILE A 152 0.33 -9.11 7.43
CA ILE A 152 0.82 -9.82 6.24
C ILE A 152 0.59 -11.32 6.40
N CYS A 153 0.92 -11.90 7.56
CA CYS A 153 0.74 -13.32 7.85
C CYS A 153 -0.73 -13.74 7.78
N ILE A 154 -1.64 -13.00 8.43
CA ILE A 154 -3.09 -13.27 8.43
C ILE A 154 -3.62 -13.22 7.00
N TYR A 155 -3.29 -12.16 6.25
CA TYR A 155 -3.72 -12.02 4.87
C TYR A 155 -3.25 -13.19 3.99
N HIS A 156 -1.95 -13.53 4.03
CA HIS A 156 -1.42 -14.63 3.21
C HIS A 156 -2.01 -15.97 3.61
N SER A 157 -2.22 -16.22 4.90
CA SER A 157 -2.87 -17.45 5.37
C SER A 157 -4.29 -17.58 4.83
N LEU A 158 -5.07 -16.49 4.87
CA LEU A 158 -6.45 -16.47 4.39
C LEU A 158 -6.54 -16.61 2.86
N ILE A 159 -5.75 -15.83 2.10
CA ILE A 159 -5.79 -15.88 0.64
C ILE A 159 -5.26 -17.22 0.11
N THR A 160 -4.26 -17.82 0.75
CA THR A 160 -3.77 -19.15 0.39
C THR A 160 -4.85 -20.21 0.62
N ALA A 161 -5.52 -20.20 1.78
CA ALA A 161 -6.62 -21.12 2.04
C ALA A 161 -7.76 -20.93 1.01
N TYR A 162 -8.16 -19.69 0.75
CA TYR A 162 -9.16 -19.36 -0.26
C TYR A 162 -8.74 -19.84 -1.67
N GLY A 163 -7.49 -19.57 -2.07
CA GLY A 163 -6.91 -20.02 -3.34
C GLY A 163 -6.96 -21.53 -3.51
N PHE A 164 -6.58 -22.30 -2.49
CA PHE A 164 -6.72 -23.76 -2.53
C PHE A 164 -8.18 -24.19 -2.70
N THR A 165 -9.13 -23.58 -1.99
CA THR A 165 -10.55 -23.96 -2.07
C THR A 165 -11.14 -23.72 -3.46
N ILE A 166 -10.87 -22.58 -4.09
CA ILE A 166 -11.44 -22.25 -5.40
C ILE A 166 -10.76 -23.02 -6.54
N MET A 167 -9.45 -23.29 -6.41
CA MET A 167 -8.68 -23.95 -7.45
C MET A 167 -8.89 -25.46 -7.47
N TYR A 168 -9.20 -26.07 -6.32
CA TYR A 168 -9.33 -27.53 -6.20
C TYR A 168 -10.35 -28.13 -7.19
N SER A 169 -11.48 -27.46 -7.38
CA SER A 169 -12.54 -27.88 -8.31
C SER A 169 -12.22 -27.62 -9.79
N LYS A 170 -11.10 -26.95 -10.11
CA LYS A 170 -10.81 -26.52 -11.47
C LYS A 170 -9.98 -27.58 -12.22
N PRO A 171 -10.38 -27.99 -13.43
CA PRO A 171 -9.71 -29.07 -14.15
C PRO A 171 -8.29 -28.68 -14.58
N TRP A 172 -8.04 -27.39 -14.84
CA TRP A 172 -6.72 -26.87 -15.18
C TRP A 172 -5.70 -26.90 -14.03
N LEU A 173 -6.15 -27.12 -12.78
CA LEU A 173 -5.22 -27.38 -11.68
C LEU A 173 -4.49 -28.72 -11.86
N TRP A 174 -5.17 -29.69 -12.47
CA TRP A 174 -4.69 -31.06 -12.66
C TRP A 174 -4.06 -31.28 -14.04
N ASP A 175 -4.61 -30.63 -15.07
CA ASP A 175 -4.06 -30.64 -16.42
C ASP A 175 -3.93 -29.22 -16.97
N ILE A 176 -2.70 -28.69 -16.91
CA ILE A 176 -2.36 -27.33 -17.36
C ILE A 176 -2.64 -27.13 -18.85
N SER A 177 -2.66 -28.20 -19.67
CA SER A 177 -2.92 -28.08 -21.10
C SER A 177 -4.31 -27.51 -21.42
N LEU A 178 -5.26 -27.63 -20.48
CA LEU A 178 -6.61 -27.10 -20.60
C LEU A 178 -6.65 -25.57 -20.62
N ILE A 179 -5.66 -24.89 -20.01
CA ILE A 179 -5.59 -23.41 -20.01
C ILE A 179 -5.37 -22.88 -21.44
N TYR A 180 -4.66 -23.63 -22.29
CA TYR A 180 -4.40 -23.20 -23.65
C TYR A 180 -5.55 -23.52 -24.61
N ARG A 181 -6.56 -24.29 -24.17
CA ARG A 181 -7.73 -24.58 -25.00
C ARG A 181 -8.65 -23.37 -24.96
N ASN A 182 -8.91 -22.79 -26.13
CA ASN A 182 -9.71 -21.58 -26.35
C ASN A 182 -9.06 -20.25 -25.94
N PHE A 183 -7.75 -20.21 -25.65
CA PHE A 183 -7.05 -18.94 -25.46
C PHE A 183 -7.15 -18.07 -26.73
N PRO A 184 -7.54 -16.77 -26.64
CA PRO A 184 -7.71 -15.93 -25.44
C PRO A 184 -9.14 -15.82 -24.87
N TYR A 185 -10.12 -16.54 -25.41
CA TYR A 185 -11.55 -16.44 -25.04
C TYR A 185 -11.90 -17.27 -23.80
N HIS A 186 -11.39 -16.86 -22.64
CA HIS A 186 -11.71 -17.49 -21.35
C HIS A 186 -12.70 -16.66 -20.55
N ASP A 187 -13.76 -17.31 -20.08
CA ASP A 187 -14.62 -16.78 -19.04
C ASP A 187 -13.90 -16.79 -17.69
N ILE A 188 -14.06 -15.72 -16.92
CA ILE A 188 -13.51 -15.65 -15.57
C ILE A 188 -14.57 -16.06 -14.58
N ASP A 189 -14.31 -17.18 -13.91
CA ASP A 189 -15.07 -17.60 -12.75
C ASP A 189 -15.06 -16.52 -11.66
N THR A 190 -16.22 -16.22 -11.09
CA THR A 190 -16.37 -15.19 -10.08
C THR A 190 -15.45 -15.38 -8.87
N GLY A 191 -15.18 -16.62 -8.45
CA GLY A 191 -14.29 -16.91 -7.33
C GLY A 191 -12.83 -16.54 -7.64
N ILE A 192 -12.40 -16.77 -8.88
CA ILE A 192 -11.08 -16.40 -9.40
C ILE A 192 -10.98 -14.88 -9.55
N TRP A 193 -12.02 -14.22 -10.05
CA TRP A 193 -12.07 -12.77 -10.10
C TRP A 193 -11.86 -12.16 -8.71
N TRP A 194 -12.59 -12.62 -7.69
CA TRP A 194 -12.42 -12.14 -6.31
C TRP A 194 -11.01 -12.39 -5.77
N TYR A 195 -10.41 -13.54 -6.09
CA TYR A 195 -9.03 -13.85 -5.71
C TYR A 195 -8.05 -12.80 -6.25
N TYR A 196 -8.16 -12.45 -7.53
CA TYR A 196 -7.29 -11.45 -8.16
C TYR A 196 -7.57 -10.02 -7.67
N MET A 197 -8.84 -9.66 -7.44
CA MET A 197 -9.20 -8.33 -6.96
C MET A 197 -8.73 -8.10 -5.53
N ILE A 198 -8.93 -9.07 -4.64
CA ILE A 198 -8.43 -9.02 -3.25
C ILE A 198 -6.89 -9.01 -3.24
N GLY A 199 -6.27 -9.83 -4.10
CA GLY A 199 -4.83 -9.86 -4.36
C GLY A 199 -4.26 -8.48 -4.67
N SER A 200 -4.76 -7.87 -5.74
CA SER A 200 -4.35 -6.55 -6.20
C SER A 200 -4.60 -5.47 -5.15
N ALA A 201 -5.77 -5.52 -4.48
CA ALA A 201 -6.13 -4.58 -3.43
C ALA A 201 -5.14 -4.63 -2.24
N PHE A 202 -4.69 -5.81 -1.86
CA PHE A 202 -3.70 -5.95 -0.80
C PHE A 202 -2.38 -5.26 -1.17
N TYR A 203 -1.85 -5.48 -2.38
CA TYR A 203 -0.60 -4.82 -2.79
C TYR A 203 -0.72 -3.30 -2.90
N TRP A 204 -1.86 -2.80 -3.40
CA TRP A 204 -2.16 -1.37 -3.33
C TRP A 204 -2.21 -0.86 -1.90
N SER A 205 -2.88 -1.60 -1.00
CA SER A 205 -2.96 -1.25 0.42
C SER A 205 -1.57 -1.16 1.06
N GLN A 206 -0.68 -2.11 0.75
CA GLN A 206 0.69 -2.14 1.25
C GLN A 206 1.51 -0.99 0.68
N SER A 207 1.37 -0.69 -0.61
CA SER A 207 2.09 0.42 -1.24
C SER A 207 1.74 1.74 -0.57
N ILE A 208 0.44 2.03 -0.41
CA ILE A 208 -0.05 3.23 0.28
C ILE A 208 0.41 3.26 1.75
N TRP A 209 0.32 2.13 2.44
CA TRP A 209 0.76 2.01 3.83
C TRP A 209 2.26 2.30 3.98
N GLN A 210 3.10 1.76 3.11
CA GLN A 210 4.54 1.98 3.13
C GLN A 210 4.92 3.44 2.90
N PHE A 211 4.24 4.17 2.01
CA PHE A 211 4.49 5.60 1.83
C PHE A 211 4.28 6.41 3.11
N LYS A 212 3.32 6.02 3.96
CA LYS A 212 3.08 6.66 5.26
C LYS A 212 4.25 6.48 6.24
N PHE A 213 4.98 5.37 6.15
CA PHE A 213 6.05 5.01 7.09
C PHE A 213 7.48 5.10 6.51
N SER A 214 7.63 5.39 5.22
CA SER A 214 8.92 5.51 4.48
C SER A 214 9.81 6.69 4.92
N HIS A 215 9.39 7.49 5.91
CA HIS A 215 10.16 8.64 6.36
C HIS A 215 11.29 8.24 7.32
N GLY A 216 12.39 7.70 6.79
CA GLY A 216 13.58 7.40 7.60
C GLY A 216 14.63 6.51 6.93
N LYS A 217 15.68 6.15 7.69
CA LYS A 217 16.77 5.26 7.24
C LYS A 217 16.28 3.83 6.91
N ASP A 218 15.13 3.44 7.44
CA ASP A 218 14.52 2.11 7.25
C ASP A 218 13.97 1.90 5.82
N ALA A 219 13.79 2.97 5.04
CA ALA A 219 13.46 2.86 3.62
C ALA A 219 14.59 2.20 2.80
N LYS A 220 15.86 2.32 3.22
CA LYS A 220 17.01 1.77 2.46
C LYS A 220 17.15 0.25 2.55
N ILE A 221 16.63 -0.37 3.61
CA ILE A 221 16.72 -1.84 3.79
C ILE A 221 15.66 -2.54 2.93
N LEU A 222 14.61 -1.84 2.51
CA LEU A 222 13.46 -2.42 1.81
C LEU A 222 13.61 -2.49 0.27
N TYR A 223 14.66 -1.87 -0.30
CA TYR A 223 14.97 -1.89 -1.74
C TYR A 223 16.11 -2.87 -2.10
N LEU A 224 16.49 -3.74 -1.16
CA LEU A 224 17.36 -4.90 -1.38
C LEU A 224 16.54 -6.17 -1.25
#